data_AF-A0A3C1XAQ4-F1
#
_entry.id   AF-A0A3C1XAQ4-F1
#
_cell.length_a   1.000
_cell.length_b   1.000
_cell.length_c   1.000
_cell.angle_alpha   90.00
_cell.angle_beta   90.00
_cell.angle_gamma   90.00
#
_symmetry.space_group_name_H-M   'P 1'
#
loop_
_entity.id
_entity.type
_entity.pdbx_description
1 polymer ?
#
loop_
_entity_poly.entity_id
_entity_poly.type
_entity_poly.pdbx_seq_one_letter_code
_entity_poly.pdbx_strand_id
1 'polypeptide(L)'
;MYPGRIFTMAGEQYRYLENMEDGNHLIIRNHRITHISAAGQSIEGVVATWYRDLRQETRDIVAPVATEFVRGNHQVLFNQAEWVDGISGWILDGELRPDVAADITKVVSGGTKRAFGLSLADVQRLSGEGKAFPNMASRRAANPGVHHLRTPHVGNSMVAIGPDGELRNWIANGERLGNDAIRPALIIHQ
;
A
#
# COMPACT_ATOMS: atom_id res chain seq x y z
N MET A 1 2.85 -18.06 7.73
CA MET A 1 2.42 -17.09 8.77
C MET A 1 0.94 -16.77 8.53
N TYR A 2 0.16 -16.39 9.56
CA TYR A 2 -1.25 -16.00 9.33
C TYR A 2 -1.36 -14.55 8.83
N PRO A 3 -2.20 -14.26 7.81
CA PRO A 3 -2.51 -12.90 7.38
C PRO A 3 -2.88 -11.97 8.54
N GLY A 4 -2.37 -10.74 8.49
CA GLY A 4 -2.60 -9.72 9.51
C GLY A 4 -1.67 -9.79 10.73
N ARG A 5 -0.86 -10.87 10.89
CA ARG A 5 0.09 -10.98 12.00
C ARG A 5 1.17 -9.91 11.93
N ILE A 6 1.44 -9.27 13.07
CA ILE A 6 2.58 -8.34 13.24
C ILE A 6 3.80 -9.14 13.67
N PHE A 7 4.97 -8.83 13.09
CA PHE A 7 6.24 -9.45 13.43
C PHE A 7 7.39 -8.44 13.26
N THR A 8 8.55 -8.78 13.80
CA THR A 8 9.78 -7.97 13.66
C THR A 8 10.81 -8.76 12.88
N MET A 9 11.43 -8.12 11.90
CA MET A 9 12.51 -8.67 11.09
C MET A 9 13.58 -7.59 10.90
N ALA A 10 14.84 -7.92 11.17
CA ALA A 10 15.97 -7.00 11.00
C ALA A 10 15.83 -5.62 11.70
N GLY A 11 15.10 -5.57 12.81
CA GLY A 11 14.84 -4.32 13.57
C GLY A 11 13.65 -3.50 13.08
N GLU A 12 12.97 -3.91 12.01
CA GLU A 12 11.75 -3.27 11.50
C GLU A 12 10.51 -4.12 11.83
N GLN A 13 9.40 -3.45 12.13
CA GLN A 13 8.12 -4.11 12.39
C GLN A 13 7.27 -4.15 11.12
N TYR A 14 6.80 -5.34 10.77
CA TYR A 14 6.01 -5.61 9.59
C TYR A 14 4.67 -6.25 9.97
N ARG A 15 3.70 -6.12 9.08
CA ARG A 15 2.47 -6.91 9.04
C ARG A 15 2.58 -7.87 7.86
N TYR A 16 2.34 -9.15 8.12
CA TYR A 16 2.22 -10.16 7.08
C TYR A 16 0.89 -10.01 6.37
N LEU A 17 0.92 -9.97 5.03
CA LEU A 17 -0.28 -9.76 4.22
C LEU A 17 -0.75 -11.07 3.59
N GLU A 18 0.12 -11.77 2.88
CA GLU A 18 -0.30 -12.91 2.09
C GLU A 18 0.86 -13.86 1.77
N ASN A 19 0.53 -15.14 1.60
CA ASN A 19 1.39 -16.09 0.92
C ASN A 19 1.17 -15.96 -0.59
N MET A 20 2.18 -15.50 -1.32
CA MET A 20 2.15 -15.34 -2.79
C MET A 20 2.67 -16.58 -3.53
N GLU A 21 2.71 -17.73 -2.85
CA GLU A 21 3.19 -19.03 -3.36
C GLU A 21 4.70 -19.01 -3.71
N ASP A 22 5.27 -20.17 -4.01
CA ASP A 22 6.69 -20.32 -4.37
C ASP A 22 7.67 -19.65 -3.37
N GLY A 23 7.39 -19.77 -2.07
CA GLY A 23 8.19 -19.14 -1.00
C GLY A 23 8.05 -17.61 -0.92
N ASN A 24 7.24 -16.98 -1.76
CA ASN A 24 7.05 -15.54 -1.78
C ASN A 24 5.99 -15.09 -0.76
N HIS A 25 6.30 -14.01 -0.06
CA HIS A 25 5.48 -13.50 1.03
C HIS A 25 5.35 -11.98 0.93
N LEU A 26 4.10 -11.50 0.82
CA LEU A 26 3.82 -10.08 0.82
C LEU A 26 3.75 -9.56 2.26
N ILE A 27 4.53 -8.53 2.55
CA ILE A 27 4.59 -7.89 3.86
C ILE A 27 4.53 -6.37 3.70
N ILE A 28 3.98 -5.67 4.69
CA ILE A 28 3.94 -4.21 4.72
C ILE A 28 4.53 -3.71 6.03
N ARG A 29 5.28 -2.61 5.97
CA ARG A 29 5.77 -1.94 7.16
C ARG A 29 4.59 -1.59 8.07
N ASN A 30 4.72 -1.86 9.37
CA ASN A 30 3.62 -1.64 10.30
C ASN A 30 3.36 -0.14 10.54
N HIS A 31 4.42 0.66 10.52
CA HIS A 31 4.36 2.11 10.62
C HIS A 31 4.42 2.78 9.24
N ARG A 32 3.66 3.85 9.04
CA ARG A 32 3.83 4.73 7.88
C ARG A 32 5.07 5.61 8.05
N ILE A 33 5.72 5.94 6.95
CA ILE A 33 6.72 7.01 6.86
C ILE A 33 5.95 8.31 6.64
N THR A 34 6.23 9.34 7.43
CA THR A 34 5.49 10.62 7.46
C THR A 34 6.36 11.80 7.05
N HIS A 35 5.76 12.98 6.89
CA HIS A 35 6.44 14.25 6.59
C HIS A 35 7.26 14.23 5.28
N ILE A 36 6.80 13.45 4.30
CA ILE A 36 7.51 13.20 3.02
C ILE A 36 7.74 14.50 2.27
N SER A 37 6.68 15.26 2.04
CA SER A 37 6.69 16.47 1.23
C SER A 37 7.30 17.68 1.97
N ALA A 38 7.24 17.71 3.30
CA ALA A 38 7.92 18.73 4.10
C ALA A 38 9.46 18.60 4.02
N ALA A 39 9.95 17.39 3.74
CA ALA A 39 11.36 17.12 3.48
C ALA A 39 11.77 17.39 2.00
N GLY A 40 10.85 17.87 1.15
CA GLY A 40 11.10 18.07 -0.29
C GLY A 40 11.29 16.77 -1.08
N GLN A 41 10.87 15.63 -0.53
CA GLN A 41 11.03 14.31 -1.15
C GLN A 41 9.73 13.86 -1.83
N SER A 42 9.84 13.11 -2.92
CA SER A 42 8.70 12.40 -3.50
C SER A 42 8.39 11.13 -2.69
N ILE A 43 7.14 10.66 -2.73
CA ILE A 43 6.74 9.38 -2.10
C ILE A 43 7.62 8.22 -2.58
N GLU A 44 7.87 8.15 -3.89
CA GLU A 44 8.71 7.12 -4.49
C GLU A 44 10.16 7.22 -4.01
N GLY A 45 10.71 8.44 -3.89
CA GLY A 45 12.05 8.69 -3.37
C GLY A 45 12.21 8.31 -1.89
N VAL A 46 11.17 8.54 -1.07
CA VAL A 46 11.14 8.11 0.33
C VAL A 46 11.10 6.60 0.46
N VAL A 47 10.25 5.92 -0.33
CA VAL A 47 10.18 4.45 -0.33
C VAL A 47 11.52 3.84 -0.77
N ALA A 48 12.15 4.41 -1.80
CA ALA A 48 13.46 3.97 -2.28
C ALA A 48 14.58 4.20 -1.24
N THR A 49 14.56 5.34 -0.55
CA THR A 49 15.50 5.64 0.54
C THR A 49 15.33 4.66 1.69
N TRP A 50 14.09 4.45 2.16
CA TRP A 50 13.81 3.47 3.21
C TRP A 50 14.32 2.07 2.84
N TYR A 51 14.08 1.62 1.60
CA TYR A 51 14.58 0.33 1.13
C TYR A 51 16.11 0.24 1.14
N ARG A 52 16.81 1.29 0.71
CA ARG A 52 18.27 1.38 0.74
C ARG A 52 18.84 1.48 2.17
N ASP A 53 18.03 1.84 3.14
CA ASP A 53 18.48 1.93 4.54
C ASP A 53 18.17 0.63 5.33
N LEU A 54 17.40 -0.30 4.75
CA LEU A 54 17.22 -1.64 5.31
C LEU A 54 18.55 -2.40 5.41
N ARG A 55 18.65 -3.30 6.39
CA ARG A 55 19.80 -4.20 6.49
C ARG A 55 19.96 -5.03 5.21
N GLN A 56 21.21 -5.33 4.86
CA GLN A 56 21.55 -6.10 3.66
C GLN A 56 20.81 -7.45 3.63
N GLU A 57 20.78 -8.16 4.77
CA GLU A 57 20.07 -9.43 4.92
C GLU A 57 18.59 -9.37 4.49
N THR A 58 17.90 -8.25 4.78
CA THR A 58 16.52 -8.04 4.35
C THR A 58 16.43 -7.80 2.85
N ARG A 59 17.35 -7.01 2.28
CA ARG A 59 17.37 -6.75 0.84
C ARG A 59 17.70 -7.99 0.02
N ASP A 60 18.54 -8.86 0.55
CA ASP A 60 18.97 -10.09 -0.13
C ASP A 60 17.79 -11.02 -0.40
N ILE A 61 16.85 -11.10 0.55
CA ILE A 61 15.65 -11.94 0.44
C ILE A 61 14.47 -11.26 -0.26
N VAL A 62 14.58 -10.01 -0.70
CA VAL A 62 13.48 -9.34 -1.41
C VAL A 62 13.35 -9.91 -2.82
N ALA A 63 12.13 -10.31 -3.18
CA ALA A 63 11.79 -10.78 -4.51
C ALA A 63 11.66 -9.59 -5.48
N PRO A 64 12.01 -9.77 -6.77
CA PRO A 64 11.87 -8.72 -7.77
C PRO A 64 10.40 -8.45 -8.11
N VAL A 65 10.07 -7.17 -8.25
CA VAL A 65 8.78 -6.69 -8.77
C VAL A 65 9.01 -5.92 -10.07
N ALA A 66 7.93 -5.51 -10.75
CA ALA A 66 8.03 -4.70 -11.96
C ALA A 66 8.92 -3.46 -11.75
N THR A 67 9.77 -3.15 -12.73
CA THR A 67 10.65 -1.97 -12.69
C THR A 67 9.83 -0.68 -12.67
N GLU A 68 8.70 -0.68 -13.37
CA GLU A 68 7.70 0.39 -13.37
C GLU A 68 6.31 -0.21 -13.15
N PHE A 69 5.45 0.52 -12.42
CA PHE A 69 4.06 0.14 -12.23
C PHE A 69 3.21 0.88 -13.27
N VAL A 70 2.48 0.13 -14.10
CA VAL A 70 1.47 0.69 -15.00
C VAL A 70 0.24 0.99 -14.17
N ARG A 71 0.07 2.25 -13.78
CA ARG A 71 -0.99 2.72 -12.88
C ARG A 71 -2.20 3.18 -13.69
N GLY A 72 -3.36 2.60 -13.42
CA GLY A 72 -4.64 3.23 -13.76
C GLY A 72 -4.97 4.39 -12.83
N ASN A 73 -5.78 5.35 -13.30
CA ASN A 73 -6.32 6.41 -12.45
C ASN A 73 -7.68 5.98 -11.90
N HIS A 74 -7.86 6.01 -10.57
CA HIS A 74 -9.21 5.85 -10.02
C HIS A 74 -10.04 7.12 -10.33
N GLN A 75 -11.19 6.93 -10.97
CA GLN A 75 -12.00 8.05 -11.50
C GLN A 75 -13.25 8.33 -10.68
N VAL A 76 -13.68 7.37 -9.85
CA VAL A 76 -14.90 7.50 -9.06
C VAL A 76 -14.56 8.19 -7.76
N LEU A 77 -15.24 9.29 -7.46
CA LEU A 77 -15.08 9.90 -6.16
C LEU A 77 -15.63 8.94 -5.09
N PHE A 78 -14.91 8.71 -3.99
CA PHE A 78 -15.34 7.73 -2.98
C PHE A 78 -16.65 8.11 -2.26
N ASN A 79 -17.08 9.37 -2.29
CA ASN A 79 -18.41 9.79 -1.82
C ASN A 79 -19.55 9.46 -2.80
N GLN A 80 -19.22 8.99 -4.00
CA GLN A 80 -20.14 8.53 -5.05
C GLN A 80 -19.95 7.04 -5.35
N ALA A 81 -19.01 6.39 -4.68
CA ALA A 81 -18.76 4.97 -4.84
C ALA A 81 -19.83 4.13 -4.14
N GLU A 82 -20.12 2.98 -4.73
CA GLU A 82 -20.86 1.91 -4.07
C GLU A 82 -19.90 1.07 -3.23
N TRP A 83 -20.41 0.56 -2.11
CA TRP A 83 -19.60 -0.14 -1.11
C TRP A 83 -20.27 -1.44 -0.73
N VAL A 84 -19.46 -2.49 -0.60
CA VAL A 84 -19.91 -3.78 -0.08
C VAL A 84 -20.60 -3.57 1.26
N ASP A 85 -21.80 -4.15 1.42
CA ASP A 85 -22.68 -4.04 2.59
C ASP A 85 -23.06 -2.59 2.95
N GLY A 86 -22.90 -1.63 2.04
CA GLY A 86 -23.16 -0.21 2.27
C GLY A 86 -22.16 0.48 3.21
N ILE A 87 -21.02 -0.16 3.51
CA ILE A 87 -20.04 0.36 4.46
C ILE A 87 -19.07 1.31 3.75
N SER A 88 -19.36 2.61 3.81
CA SER A 88 -18.53 3.65 3.19
C SER A 88 -17.06 3.55 3.57
N GLY A 89 -16.17 3.61 2.57
CA GLY A 89 -14.72 3.50 2.76
C GLY A 89 -14.20 2.07 2.95
N TRP A 90 -15.06 1.04 2.95
CA TRP A 90 -14.63 -0.33 3.17
C TRP A 90 -14.12 -1.00 1.88
N ILE A 91 -14.94 -1.77 1.19
CA ILE A 91 -14.57 -2.43 -0.07
C ILE A 91 -15.48 -1.85 -1.14
N LEU A 92 -14.91 -1.44 -2.28
CA LEU A 92 -15.71 -0.96 -3.40
C LEU A 92 -16.61 -2.09 -3.89
N ASP A 93 -17.89 -1.79 -4.10
CA ASP A 93 -18.80 -2.73 -4.74
C ASP A 93 -18.57 -2.71 -6.26
N GLY A 94 -18.53 -3.88 -6.88
CA GLY A 94 -18.24 -4.05 -8.31
C GLY A 94 -16.75 -4.12 -8.69
N GLU A 95 -16.52 -4.25 -10.00
CA GLU A 95 -15.18 -4.41 -10.55
C GLU A 95 -14.41 -3.08 -10.64
N LEU A 96 -13.12 -3.13 -10.31
CA LEU A 96 -12.20 -2.04 -10.61
C LEU A 96 -12.09 -1.83 -12.12
N ARG A 97 -11.92 -0.58 -12.56
CA ARG A 97 -11.51 -0.28 -13.94
C ARG A 97 -10.31 -1.17 -14.31
N PRO A 98 -10.26 -1.75 -15.53
CA PRO A 98 -9.24 -2.76 -15.87
C PRO A 98 -7.79 -2.31 -15.65
N ASP A 99 -7.48 -1.04 -15.91
CA ASP A 99 -6.16 -0.45 -15.68
C ASP A 99 -5.80 -0.31 -14.20
N VAL A 100 -6.79 -0.06 -13.34
CA VAL A 100 -6.61 -0.05 -11.87
C VAL A 100 -6.51 -1.47 -11.34
N ALA A 101 -7.33 -2.40 -11.84
CA ALA A 101 -7.29 -3.81 -11.46
C ALA A 101 -5.96 -4.48 -11.84
N ALA A 102 -5.39 -4.10 -13.00
CA ALA A 102 -4.12 -4.62 -13.49
C ALA A 102 -2.91 -4.14 -12.66
N ASP A 103 -3.04 -3.05 -11.89
CA ASP A 103 -2.00 -2.54 -10.97
C ASP A 103 -1.89 -3.40 -9.69
N ILE A 104 -2.10 -4.71 -9.79
CA ILE A 104 -1.88 -5.66 -8.71
C ILE A 104 -0.39 -6.01 -8.61
N THR A 105 0.18 -6.02 -7.40
CA THR A 105 1.60 -6.32 -7.23
C THR A 105 1.86 -7.82 -7.38
N LYS A 106 2.86 -8.19 -8.17
CA LYS A 106 3.31 -9.58 -8.39
C LYS A 106 4.83 -9.65 -8.39
N VAL A 107 5.36 -10.84 -8.13
CA VAL A 107 6.76 -11.16 -8.43
C VAL A 107 6.93 -11.18 -9.95
N VAL A 108 8.02 -10.56 -10.44
CA VAL A 108 8.31 -10.49 -11.87
C VAL A 108 9.75 -10.98 -12.11
N SER A 109 9.89 -12.07 -12.86
CA SER A 109 11.19 -12.55 -13.30
C SER A 109 11.88 -11.48 -14.15
N GLY A 110 13.13 -11.14 -13.84
CA GLY A 110 13.86 -10.04 -14.47
C GLY A 110 13.45 -8.63 -14.00
N GLY A 111 12.58 -8.53 -12.99
CA GLY A 111 12.23 -7.27 -12.34
C GLY A 111 13.33 -6.74 -11.40
N THR A 112 12.97 -5.72 -10.63
CA THR A 112 13.88 -5.06 -9.68
C THR A 112 13.52 -5.43 -8.24
N LYS A 113 14.51 -5.79 -7.41
CA LYS A 113 14.33 -5.90 -5.95
C LYS A 113 14.17 -4.52 -5.35
N ARG A 114 12.94 -4.16 -4.94
CA ARG A 114 12.61 -2.83 -4.40
C ARG A 114 11.41 -2.88 -3.46
N ALA A 115 11.29 -1.87 -2.62
CA ALA A 115 10.05 -1.57 -1.94
C ALA A 115 9.05 -0.82 -2.85
N PHE A 116 7.78 -0.89 -2.48
CA PHE A 116 6.68 -0.24 -3.20
C PHE A 116 5.55 0.18 -2.24
N GLY A 117 4.67 1.07 -2.69
CA GLY A 117 3.38 1.30 -2.02
C GLY A 117 2.33 0.32 -2.56
N LEU A 118 1.39 -0.11 -1.72
CA LEU A 118 0.24 -0.90 -2.17
C LEU A 118 -0.63 -0.08 -3.15
N SER A 119 -1.20 -0.75 -4.15
CA SER A 119 -2.23 -0.17 -5.02
C SER A 119 -3.63 -0.32 -4.42
N LEU A 120 -4.62 0.32 -5.04
CA LEU A 120 -6.03 0.08 -4.72
C LEU A 120 -6.44 -1.39 -5.00
N ALA A 121 -5.91 -1.99 -6.07
CA ALA A 121 -6.13 -3.40 -6.37
C ALA A 121 -5.57 -4.33 -5.28
N ASP A 122 -4.37 -4.04 -4.78
CA ASP A 122 -3.79 -4.78 -3.66
C ASP A 122 -4.66 -4.64 -2.39
N VAL A 123 -5.08 -3.43 -2.05
CA VAL A 123 -5.91 -3.21 -0.85
C VAL A 123 -7.24 -3.94 -0.95
N GLN A 124 -7.93 -3.88 -2.08
CA GLN A 124 -9.18 -4.63 -2.27
C GLN A 124 -8.96 -6.14 -2.19
N ARG A 125 -7.94 -6.65 -2.88
CA ARG A 125 -7.60 -8.09 -2.84
C ARG A 125 -7.31 -8.56 -1.43
N LEU A 126 -6.59 -7.76 -0.62
CA LEU A 126 -6.17 -8.09 0.74
C LEU A 126 -7.25 -7.84 1.80
N SER A 127 -8.40 -7.30 1.42
CA SER A 127 -9.51 -6.98 2.32
C SER A 127 -10.63 -8.00 2.26
N GLY A 128 -11.22 -8.28 3.43
CA GLY A 128 -12.31 -9.23 3.62
C GLY A 128 -11.95 -10.34 4.61
N GLU A 129 -12.95 -11.14 4.97
CA GLU A 129 -12.80 -12.24 5.92
C GLU A 129 -11.66 -13.19 5.53
N GLY A 130 -10.88 -13.62 6.52
CA GLY A 130 -9.74 -14.54 6.32
C GLY A 130 -8.49 -13.93 5.67
N LYS A 131 -8.50 -12.64 5.31
CA LYS A 131 -7.38 -11.96 4.65
C LYS A 131 -6.58 -11.07 5.59
N ALA A 132 -5.55 -10.41 5.05
CA ALA A 132 -4.68 -9.51 5.81
C ALA A 132 -5.43 -8.39 6.52
N PHE A 133 -6.48 -7.91 5.86
CA PHE A 133 -7.35 -6.87 6.36
C PHE A 133 -8.79 -7.41 6.53
N PRO A 134 -9.11 -8.07 7.66
CA PRO A 134 -10.45 -8.61 7.87
C PRO A 134 -11.53 -7.54 8.11
N ASN A 135 -11.13 -6.32 8.48
CA ASN A 135 -12.05 -5.19 8.71
C ASN A 135 -11.35 -3.84 8.44
N MET A 136 -12.12 -2.76 8.40
CA MET A 136 -11.58 -1.42 8.08
C MET A 136 -10.40 -1.03 8.98
N ALA A 137 -10.55 -1.24 10.29
CA ALA A 137 -9.52 -0.88 11.27
C ALA A 137 -8.19 -1.61 11.07
N SER A 138 -8.21 -2.82 10.51
CA SER A 138 -6.99 -3.59 10.27
C SER A 138 -6.08 -3.01 9.17
N ARG A 139 -6.60 -2.12 8.30
CA ARG A 139 -5.81 -1.39 7.28
C ARG A 139 -4.95 -0.28 7.87
N ARG A 140 -5.23 0.13 9.12
CA ARG A 140 -4.52 1.23 9.80
C ARG A 140 -3.02 0.94 9.93
N ALA A 141 -2.22 2.00 9.82
CA ALA A 141 -0.83 1.96 10.28
C ALA A 141 -0.79 1.97 11.81
N ALA A 142 0.32 1.52 12.40
CA ALA A 142 0.49 1.55 13.85
C ALA A 142 0.55 2.98 14.41
N ASN A 143 1.18 3.92 13.70
CA ASN A 143 1.06 5.34 13.99
C ASN A 143 -0.25 5.90 13.40
N PRO A 144 -0.97 6.83 14.07
CA PRO A 144 -2.34 7.25 13.74
C PRO A 144 -2.39 8.32 12.64
N GLY A 145 -3.22 8.17 11.60
CA GLY A 145 -3.28 9.11 10.46
C GLY A 145 -3.27 8.46 9.07
N VAL A 146 -3.18 9.31 8.05
CA VAL A 146 -3.36 8.97 6.63
C VAL A 146 -2.12 8.31 6.04
N HIS A 147 -2.28 7.41 5.08
CA HIS A 147 -1.21 7.02 4.17
C HIS A 147 -1.73 6.75 2.76
N HIS A 148 -0.91 7.08 1.77
CA HIS A 148 -1.28 7.06 0.36
C HIS A 148 -1.15 5.65 -0.19
N LEU A 149 -1.93 5.35 -1.23
CA LEU A 149 -1.70 4.21 -2.11
C LEU A 149 -0.91 4.70 -3.34
N ARG A 150 -0.26 3.77 -4.05
CA ARG A 150 0.42 4.14 -5.30
C ARG A 150 -0.55 4.47 -6.43
N THR A 151 -1.81 4.01 -6.33
CA THR A 151 -2.85 4.30 -7.31
C THR A 151 -3.26 5.76 -7.22
N PRO A 152 -3.05 6.55 -8.28
CA PRO A 152 -3.51 7.94 -8.34
C PRO A 152 -5.04 7.98 -8.43
N HIS A 153 -5.61 9.12 -8.04
CA HIS A 153 -6.99 9.47 -8.35
C HIS A 153 -7.00 10.53 -9.46
N VAL A 154 -8.11 10.73 -10.15
CA VAL A 154 -8.26 11.82 -11.12
C VAL A 154 -8.05 13.19 -10.48
N GLY A 155 -7.50 14.13 -11.26
CA GLY A 155 -7.16 15.49 -10.82
C GLY A 155 -5.95 15.51 -9.88
N ASN A 156 -5.95 16.45 -8.93
CA ASN A 156 -4.86 16.61 -7.94
C ASN A 156 -5.09 15.76 -6.68
N SER A 157 -5.77 14.62 -6.83
CA SER A 157 -6.12 13.74 -5.71
C SER A 157 -5.35 12.43 -5.76
N MET A 158 -5.17 11.82 -4.59
CA MET A 158 -4.63 10.47 -4.47
C MET A 158 -5.63 9.56 -3.78
N VAL A 159 -5.54 8.25 -4.05
CA VAL A 159 -6.22 7.26 -3.23
C VAL A 159 -5.41 7.08 -1.94
N ALA A 160 -6.09 7.11 -0.80
CA ALA A 160 -5.45 6.96 0.50
C ALA A 160 -6.27 6.08 1.44
N ILE A 161 -5.59 5.58 2.47
CA ILE A 161 -6.20 4.97 3.65
C ILE A 161 -6.17 6.01 4.77
N GLY A 162 -7.33 6.30 5.32
CA GLY A 162 -7.48 7.25 6.41
C GLY A 162 -7.12 6.70 7.79
N PRO A 163 -7.21 7.55 8.82
CA PRO A 163 -6.89 7.19 10.20
C PRO A 163 -7.74 6.02 10.72
N ASP A 164 -8.96 5.87 10.18
CA ASP A 164 -9.86 4.81 10.58
C ASP A 164 -9.73 3.53 9.74
N GLY A 165 -8.88 3.58 8.71
CA GLY A 165 -8.64 2.50 7.76
C GLY A 165 -9.54 2.58 6.52
N GLU A 166 -10.30 3.65 6.39
CA GLU A 166 -11.23 3.91 5.30
C GLU A 166 -10.49 4.30 4.01
N LEU A 167 -10.96 3.78 2.87
CA LEU A 167 -10.60 4.28 1.54
C LEU A 167 -11.20 5.67 1.34
N ARG A 168 -10.39 6.59 0.84
CA ARG A 168 -10.82 7.98 0.60
C ARG A 168 -9.98 8.68 -0.44
N ASN A 169 -10.54 9.78 -0.93
CA ASN A 169 -9.84 10.71 -1.80
C ASN A 169 -9.08 11.69 -0.93
N TRP A 170 -7.79 11.78 -1.20
CA TRP A 170 -6.93 12.76 -0.57
C TRP A 170 -6.60 13.85 -1.57
N ILE A 171 -7.23 15.01 -1.40
CA ILE A 171 -6.95 16.19 -2.22
C ILE A 171 -5.69 16.84 -1.63
N ALA A 172 -4.65 16.98 -2.44
CA ALA A 172 -3.53 17.83 -2.12
C ALA A 172 -3.98 19.30 -2.30
N ASN A 173 -4.77 19.82 -1.35
CA ASN A 173 -5.02 21.26 -1.31
C ASN A 173 -3.66 21.94 -1.12
N GLY A 174 -3.32 22.89 -2.00
CA GLY A 174 -1.99 23.48 -2.20
C GLY A 174 -1.25 24.06 -0.98
N GLU A 175 -1.77 23.86 0.23
CA GLU A 175 -1.17 24.19 1.51
C GLU A 175 -1.45 23.08 2.53
N ARG A 176 -0.81 21.90 2.38
CA ARG A 176 -0.43 21.00 3.48
C ARG A 176 0.38 19.81 2.97
N LEU A 177 1.52 20.14 2.37
CA LEU A 177 2.66 19.24 2.16
C LEU A 177 3.29 18.76 3.50
N GLY A 178 2.57 18.77 4.62
CA GLY A 178 3.07 18.29 5.92
C GLY A 178 2.62 16.86 6.25
N ASN A 179 1.58 16.35 5.59
CA ASN A 179 0.89 15.12 6.00
C ASN A 179 1.01 13.95 5.02
N ASP A 180 1.78 14.12 3.94
CA ASP A 180 2.03 13.03 3.01
C ASP A 180 2.77 11.90 3.72
N ALA A 181 2.24 10.70 3.54
CA ALA A 181 2.77 9.52 4.18
C ALA A 181 2.51 8.26 3.36
N ILE A 182 3.38 7.27 3.51
CA ILE A 182 3.32 6.01 2.76
C ILE A 182 3.65 4.85 3.69
N ARG A 183 3.09 3.68 3.41
CA ARG A 183 3.51 2.42 4.04
C ARG A 183 4.21 1.56 2.99
N PRO A 184 5.55 1.46 3.05
CA PRO A 184 6.28 0.59 2.16
C PRO A 184 5.90 -0.87 2.37
N ALA A 185 5.80 -1.61 1.28
CA ALA A 185 5.62 -3.05 1.22
C ALA A 185 6.81 -3.70 0.50
N LEU A 186 7.01 -4.98 0.78
CA LEU A 186 8.01 -5.85 0.19
C LEU A 186 7.35 -7.18 -0.16
N ILE A 187 7.82 -7.81 -1.23
CA ILE A 187 7.69 -9.26 -1.37
C ILE A 187 9.03 -9.84 -0.93
N ILE A 188 9.04 -10.74 0.05
CA ILE A 188 10.24 -11.48 0.46
C ILE A 188 10.12 -12.94 0.02
N HIS A 189 11.25 -13.60 -0.21
CA HIS A 189 11.35 -15.01 -0.59
C HIS A 189 12.10 -15.78 0.49
N GLN A 190 11.48 -16.82 1.03
CA GLN A 190 12.01 -17.68 2.09
C GLN A 190 11.80 -19.17 1.81
#